data_AF-A0ABD5J0R3-F1
#
_entry.id   AF-A0ABD5J0R3-F1
#
_cell.length_a   1.000
_cell.length_b   1.000
_cell.length_c   1.000
_cell.angle_alpha   90.00
_cell.angle_beta   90.00
_cell.angle_gamma   90.00
#
_symmetry.space_group_name_H-M   'P 1'
#
loop_
_entity.id
_entity.type
_entity.pdbx_description
1 polymer ?
#
loop_
_entity_poly.entity_id
_entity_poly.type
_entity_poly.pdbx_seq_one_letter_code
_entity_poly.pdbx_strand_id
1 'polypeptide(L)'
;MGSPFGPHQARRQERLSLPTKRAALISPGDVIGYDGEWRTVKEASTAQGPMGGLAVVVTWEEGGTARFPAGDELLLGKPDSV
;
A
#
# COMPACT_ATOMS: atom_id res chain seq x y z
N MET A 1 12.79 45.94 -17.12
CA MET A 1 12.48 45.40 -15.78
C MET A 1 11.91 44.01 -15.95
N GLY A 2 12.72 42.98 -15.70
CA GLY A 2 12.35 41.57 -15.90
C GLY A 2 11.54 41.04 -14.72
N SER A 3 10.50 40.27 -15.00
CA SER A 3 9.73 39.54 -13.99
C SER A 3 10.65 38.58 -13.22
N PRO A 4 10.78 38.69 -11.89
CA PRO A 4 11.65 37.80 -11.10
C PRO A 4 11.07 36.39 -10.92
N PHE A 5 9.81 36.21 -11.30
CA PHE A 5 9.13 34.92 -11.27
C PHE A 5 9.03 34.39 -12.70
N GLY A 6 10.09 33.72 -13.15
CA GLY A 6 9.99 32.76 -14.25
C GLY A 6 8.88 31.75 -13.96
N PRO A 7 8.36 31.03 -14.96
CA PRO A 7 7.25 30.10 -14.77
C PRO A 7 7.59 29.21 -13.58
N HIS A 8 6.78 29.31 -12.53
CA HIS A 8 6.88 28.46 -11.36
C HIS A 8 6.79 27.05 -11.91
N GLN A 9 7.94 26.40 -12.10
CA GLN A 9 8.01 25.03 -12.56
C GLN A 9 7.15 24.28 -11.57
N ALA A 10 6.02 23.79 -12.06
CA ALA A 10 5.24 22.81 -11.38
C ALA A 10 6.17 21.60 -11.21
N ARG A 11 6.97 21.60 -10.14
CA ARG A 11 7.52 20.40 -9.49
C ARG A 11 6.38 19.62 -8.83
N ARG A 12 5.28 19.51 -9.58
CA ARG A 12 4.04 18.80 -9.35
C ARG A 12 3.95 17.63 -10.34
N GLN A 13 5.12 17.15 -10.76
CA GLN A 13 5.29 15.89 -11.46
C GLN A 13 5.83 14.91 -10.41
N GLU A 14 5.16 13.76 -10.27
CA GLU A 14 5.65 12.54 -9.60
C GLU A 14 5.55 12.36 -8.07
N ARG A 15 4.78 13.17 -7.34
CA ARG A 15 4.09 12.59 -6.17
C ARG A 15 2.84 11.86 -6.67
N LEU A 16 3.07 10.82 -7.49
CA LEU A 16 2.09 9.79 -7.75
C LEU A 16 1.60 9.36 -6.37
N SER A 17 0.38 9.75 -5.99
CA SER A 17 -0.26 9.19 -4.82
C SER A 17 -0.40 7.71 -5.12
N LEU A 18 0.58 6.91 -4.71
CA LEU A 18 0.51 5.46 -4.83
C LEU A 18 -0.83 5.08 -4.21
N PRO A 19 -1.68 4.33 -4.94
CA PRO A 19 -3.00 3.99 -4.44
C PRO A 19 -2.85 3.32 -3.08
N THR A 20 -3.68 3.70 -2.13
CA THR A 20 -3.72 3.05 -0.82
C THR A 20 -5.01 2.28 -0.65
N LYS A 21 -4.97 1.25 0.19
CA LYS A 21 -6.13 0.44 0.53
C LYS A 21 -6.10 0.11 2.00
N ARG A 22 -7.26 0.12 2.65
CA ARG A 22 -7.37 -0.30 4.05
C ARG A 22 -7.00 -1.78 4.15
N ALA A 23 -6.25 -2.16 5.16
CA ALA A 23 -5.84 -3.54 5.41
C ALA A 23 -7.06 -4.49 5.42
N ALA A 24 -8.17 -4.07 6.02
CA ALA A 24 -9.45 -4.79 6.04
C ALA A 24 -9.99 -5.19 4.65
N LEU A 25 -9.58 -4.50 3.59
CA LEU A 25 -10.08 -4.69 2.24
C LEU A 25 -9.12 -5.50 1.35
N ILE A 26 -7.94 -5.86 1.86
CA ILE A 26 -6.94 -6.61 1.08
C ILE A 26 -7.50 -7.94 0.61
N SER A 27 -7.18 -8.29 -0.62
CA SER A 27 -7.64 -9.50 -1.30
C SER A 27 -6.45 -10.22 -1.97
N PRO A 28 -6.57 -11.53 -2.22
CA PRO A 28 -5.62 -12.25 -3.07
C PRO A 28 -5.36 -11.53 -4.40
N GLY A 29 -4.10 -11.45 -4.82
CA GLY A 29 -3.65 -10.75 -6.02
C GLY A 29 -3.32 -9.27 -5.83
N ASP A 30 -3.65 -8.66 -4.68
CA ASP A 30 -3.17 -7.32 -4.36
C ASP A 30 -1.63 -7.33 -4.22
N VAL A 31 -0.97 -6.30 -4.74
CA VAL A 31 0.47 -6.08 -4.55
C VAL A 31 0.65 -4.99 -3.52
N ILE A 32 1.34 -5.28 -2.41
CA ILE A 32 1.47 -4.37 -1.26
C ILE A 32 2.93 -4.02 -1.03
N GLY A 33 3.20 -2.74 -0.75
CA GLY A 33 4.51 -2.28 -0.28
C GLY A 33 4.70 -2.65 1.19
N TYR A 34 5.58 -3.62 1.48
CA TYR A 34 5.87 -4.12 2.81
C TYR A 34 7.37 -4.33 3.00
N ASP A 35 7.92 -3.79 4.10
CA ASP A 35 9.35 -3.87 4.44
C ASP A 35 10.30 -3.37 3.34
N GLY A 36 9.87 -2.33 2.60
CA GLY A 36 10.64 -1.76 1.49
C GLY A 36 10.55 -2.53 0.17
N GLU A 37 9.81 -3.65 0.14
CA GLU A 37 9.62 -4.49 -1.04
C GLU A 37 8.15 -4.52 -1.48
N TRP A 38 7.91 -4.80 -2.76
CA TRP A 38 6.57 -5.09 -3.28
C TRP A 38 6.32 -6.59 -3.17
N ARG A 39 5.28 -6.98 -2.44
CA ARG A 39 4.94 -8.39 -2.22
C ARG A 39 3.51 -8.68 -2.64
N THR A 40 3.30 -9.87 -3.22
CA THR A 40 1.99 -10.26 -3.74
C THR A 40 1.21 -11.03 -2.68
N VAL A 41 -0.05 -10.63 -2.45
CA VAL A 41 -0.95 -11.30 -1.51
C VAL A 41 -1.42 -12.60 -2.13
N LYS A 42 -1.07 -13.71 -1.50
CA LYS A 42 -1.62 -15.03 -1.82
C LYS A 42 -2.97 -15.25 -1.16
N GLU A 43 -3.04 -14.93 0.12
CA GLU A 43 -4.22 -15.11 0.95
C GLU A 43 -4.30 -14.00 2.00
N ALA A 44 -5.51 -13.56 2.31
CA ALA A 44 -5.78 -12.65 3.42
C ALA A 44 -6.87 -13.26 4.30
N SER A 45 -6.61 -13.27 5.61
CA SER A 45 -7.57 -13.75 6.61
C SER A 45 -7.70 -12.74 7.74
N THR A 46 -8.80 -12.83 8.48
CA THR A 46 -9.03 -11.97 9.65
C THR A 46 -8.69 -12.73 10.92
N ALA A 47 -8.13 -12.01 11.90
CA ALA A 47 -7.76 -12.55 13.19
C ALA A 47 -7.88 -11.49 14.29
N GLN A 48 -7.96 -11.90 15.55
CA GLN A 48 -8.05 -10.97 16.68
C GLN A 48 -6.67 -10.36 17.00
N GLY A 49 -6.54 -9.05 16.81
CA GLY A 49 -5.33 -8.27 17.11
C GLY A 49 -5.16 -7.93 18.60
N PRO A 50 -4.06 -7.23 18.94
CA PRO A 50 -3.82 -6.75 20.29
C PRO A 50 -5.01 -5.93 20.81
N MET A 51 -5.35 -6.10 22.09
CA MET A 51 -6.49 -5.41 22.74
C MET A 51 -7.88 -5.75 22.15
N GLY A 52 -8.00 -6.84 21.39
CA GLY A 52 -9.29 -7.31 20.85
C GLY A 52 -9.75 -6.60 19.57
N GLY A 53 -8.91 -5.76 18.96
CA GLY A 53 -9.19 -5.17 17.65
C GLY A 53 -9.14 -6.19 16.52
N LEU A 54 -9.67 -5.83 15.34
CA LEU A 54 -9.56 -6.66 14.14
C LEU A 54 -8.16 -6.49 13.53
N ALA A 55 -7.51 -7.61 13.22
CA ALA A 55 -6.28 -7.65 12.46
C ALA A 55 -6.48 -8.46 11.17
N VAL A 56 -5.75 -8.09 10.13
CA VAL A 56 -5.67 -8.83 8.88
C VAL A 56 -4.31 -9.51 8.83
N VAL A 57 -4.33 -10.83 8.64
CA VAL A 57 -3.13 -11.65 8.42
C VAL A 57 -3.03 -11.90 6.93
N VAL A 58 -1.92 -11.47 6.36
CA VAL A 58 -1.61 -11.63 4.94
C VAL A 58 -0.55 -12.70 4.80
N THR A 59 -0.81 -13.67 3.93
CA THR A 59 0.18 -14.64 3.46
C THR A 59 0.65 -14.22 2.09
N TRP A 60 1.97 -14.18 1.91
CA TRP A 60 2.61 -13.75 0.66
C TRP A 60 2.82 -14.92 -0.30
N GLU A 61 2.83 -14.65 -1.60
CA GLU A 61 3.20 -15.66 -2.62
C GLU A 61 4.66 -16.09 -2.46
N GLU A 62 5.55 -15.16 -2.12
CA GLU A 62 6.97 -15.39 -1.91
C GLU A 62 7.25 -16.13 -0.58
N GLY A 63 6.21 -16.37 0.23
CA GLY A 63 6.28 -17.03 1.52
C GLY A 63 6.43 -16.08 2.70
N GLY A 64 6.04 -16.60 3.87
CA GLY A 64 5.91 -15.84 5.10
C GLY A 64 4.55 -15.16 5.25
N THR A 65 4.34 -14.56 6.42
CA THR A 65 3.10 -13.87 6.75
C THR A 65 3.41 -12.52 7.37
N ALA A 66 2.49 -11.58 7.22
CA ALA A 66 2.50 -10.29 7.89
C ALA A 66 1.14 -10.04 8.54
N ARG A 67 1.13 -9.17 9.55
CA ARG A 67 -0.09 -8.84 10.29
C ARG A 67 -0.26 -7.34 10.36
N PHE A 68 -1.45 -6.89 9.99
CA PHE A 68 -1.82 -5.49 9.95
C PHE A 68 -3.05 -5.24 10.81
N PRO A 69 -3.10 -4.15 11.60
CA PRO A 69 -4.35 -3.63 12.10
C PRO A 69 -5.32 -3.40 10.93
N ALA A 70 -6.59 -3.80 11.07
CA ALA A 70 -7.56 -3.71 9.98
C ALA A 70 -7.78 -2.27 9.46
N GLY A 71 -7.53 -1.28 10.33
CA GLY A 71 -7.63 0.14 10.00
C GLY A 71 -6.44 0.70 9.24
N ASP A 72 -5.31 0.00 9.13
CA ASP A 72 -4.11 0.59 8.52
C ASP A 72 -4.29 0.81 7.01
N GLU A 73 -3.70 1.89 6.50
CA GLU A 73 -3.62 2.15 5.07
C GLU A 73 -2.32 1.57 4.52
N LEU A 74 -2.46 0.65 3.56
CA LEU A 74 -1.35 -0.03 2.92
C LEU A 74 -1.15 0.55 1.52
N LEU A 75 0.12 0.74 1.15
CA LEU A 75 0.49 1.15 -0.20
C LEU A 75 0.23 -0.01 -1.16
N LEU A 76 -0.53 0.24 -2.22
CA LEU A 76 -0.74 -0.70 -3.31
C LEU A 76 0.22 -0.40 -4.45
N GLY A 77 0.89 -1.44 -4.92
CA GLY A 77 1.54 -1.45 -6.21
C GLY A 77 0.47 -1.59 -7.29
N LYS A 78 0.68 -0.97 -8.45
CA LYS A 78 -0.06 -1.43 -9.63
C LYS A 78 0.41 -2.87 -9.90
N PRO A 79 -0.48 -3.87 -9.99
CA PRO A 79 -0.17 -4.99 -10.87
C PRO A 79 -0.04 -4.34 -12.25
N ASP A 80 1.16 -4.34 -12.83
CA ASP A 80 1.33 -3.88 -14.20
C ASP A 80 0.29 -4.61 -15.05
N SER A 81 -0.71 -3.87 -15.55
CA SER A 81 -1.65 -4.37 -16.53
C SER A 81 -0.88 -4.61 -17.80
N VAL A 82 -0.41 -5.84 -17.98
CA VAL A 82 -0.11 -6.42 -19.29
C VAL A 82 -1.40 -6.67 -20.05
#